data_AF-A0A8X9AAD3-F1
#
_entry.id   AF-A0A8X9AAD3-F1
#
_cell.length_a   1.000
_cell.length_b   1.000
_cell.length_c   1.000
_cell.angle_alpha   90.00
_cell.angle_beta   90.00
_cell.angle_gamma   90.00
#
_symmetry.space_group_name_H-M   'P 1'
#
loop_
_entity.id
_entity.type
_entity.pdbx_description
1 polymer ?
#
loop_
_entity_poly.entity_id
_entity_poly.type
_entity_poly.pdbx_seq_one_letter_code
_entity_poly.pdbx_strand_id
1 'polypeptide(L)'
;MDAYQEELDWDAMLIRLYVGRESLWLHRRFLSLIWMKHLAVDGQTNMFIKDELKLFQSCTIIPDNEYGEYQAQATFSATYITWLAKQMPESFGVVLKESSQFEALKLLLDQAEKRFLWDSLNASTQELEN
;
A
#
# COMPACT_ATOMS: atom_id res chain seq x y z
N MET A 1 -2.23 -8.32 22.26
CA MET A 1 -2.21 -8.45 20.79
C MET A 1 -1.67 -7.16 20.15
N ASP A 2 -0.93 -6.36 20.94
CA ASP A 2 -0.94 -4.91 20.77
C ASP A 2 0.39 -4.37 20.23
N ALA A 3 1.52 -5.02 20.55
CA ALA A 3 2.86 -4.56 20.16
C ALA A 3 3.08 -4.46 18.64
N TYR A 4 2.45 -5.33 17.85
CA TYR A 4 2.62 -5.32 16.40
C TYR A 4 1.77 -4.24 15.72
N GLN A 5 0.54 -4.03 16.22
CA GLN A 5 -0.30 -2.92 15.77
C GLN A 5 0.34 -1.59 16.15
N GLU A 6 0.90 -1.49 17.35
CA GLU A 6 1.69 -0.33 17.79
C GLU A 6 2.88 -0.07 16.87
N GLU A 7 3.61 -1.11 16.45
CA GLU A 7 4.74 -0.97 15.52
C GLU A 7 4.28 -0.48 14.14
N LEU A 8 3.17 -1.00 13.62
CA LEU A 8 2.55 -0.45 12.41
C LEU A 8 2.14 1.02 12.63
N ASP A 9 1.46 1.36 13.71
CA ASP A 9 1.04 2.75 13.92
C ASP A 9 2.24 3.71 14.04
N TRP A 10 3.33 3.25 14.66
CA TRP A 10 4.59 3.96 14.73
C TRP A 10 5.22 4.16 13.35
N ASP A 11 5.36 3.10 12.56
CA ASP A 11 5.94 3.17 11.22
C ASP A 11 5.11 4.08 10.31
N ALA A 12 3.78 4.05 10.41
CA ALA A 12 2.89 4.95 9.68
C ALA A 12 3.10 6.42 10.08
N MET A 13 3.35 6.71 11.37
CA MET A 13 3.74 8.03 11.83
C MET A 13 5.09 8.46 11.24
N LEU A 14 6.10 7.58 11.25
CA LEU A 14 7.41 7.88 10.67
C LEU A 14 7.33 8.15 9.17
N ILE A 15 6.54 7.38 8.42
CA ILE A 15 6.31 7.57 6.99
C ILE A 15 5.75 8.96 6.69
N ARG A 16 4.88 9.50 7.56
CA ARG A 16 4.33 10.85 7.43
C ARG A 16 5.33 11.94 7.79
N LEU A 17 6.23 11.70 8.75
CA LEU A 17 7.23 12.66 9.20
C LEU A 17 8.46 12.72 8.29
N TYR A 18 8.90 11.57 7.79
CA TYR A 18 10.13 11.40 7.02
C TYR A 18 9.79 11.00 5.58
N VAL A 19 9.26 11.98 4.84
CA VAL A 19 8.79 11.81 3.46
C VAL A 19 9.92 11.34 2.53
N GLY A 20 9.60 10.40 1.64
CA GLY A 20 10.51 9.93 0.59
C GLY A 20 11.58 8.95 1.07
N ARG A 21 11.49 8.43 2.29
CA ARG A 21 12.45 7.43 2.83
C ARG A 21 11.99 6.02 2.48
N GLU A 22 12.62 5.43 1.46
CA GLU A 22 12.34 4.06 1.00
C GLU A 22 12.43 3.01 2.11
N SER A 23 13.39 3.17 3.04
CA SER A 23 13.60 2.23 4.15
C SER A 23 12.37 2.02 5.01
N LEU A 24 11.55 3.06 5.21
CA LEU A 24 10.31 2.96 5.98
C LEU A 24 9.28 2.11 5.24
N TRP A 25 9.15 2.26 3.93
CA TRP A 25 8.25 1.43 3.13
C TRP A 25 8.69 -0.03 3.03
N LEU A 26 10.00 -0.30 3.03
CA LEU A 26 10.53 -1.66 3.13
C LEU A 26 10.24 -2.26 4.50
N HIS A 27 10.39 -1.48 5.57
CA HIS A 27 10.05 -1.91 6.92
C HIS A 27 8.54 -2.19 7.05
N ARG A 28 7.69 -1.28 6.57
CA ARG A 28 6.24 -1.49 6.45
C ARG A 28 5.91 -2.80 5.76
N ARG A 29 6.53 -3.06 4.61
CA ARG A 29 6.32 -4.30 3.83
C ARG A 29 6.68 -5.55 4.63
N PHE A 30 7.81 -5.50 5.34
CA PHE A 30 8.25 -6.59 6.20
C PHE A 30 7.27 -6.85 7.34
N LEU A 31 6.86 -5.77 8.04
CA LEU A 31 5.84 -5.83 9.07
C LEU A 31 4.58 -6.47 8.48
N SER A 32 3.96 -5.90 7.45
CA SER A 32 2.71 -6.37 6.88
C SER A 32 2.76 -7.85 6.47
N LEU A 33 3.91 -8.36 6.03
CA LEU A 33 4.11 -9.79 5.76
C LEU A 33 4.03 -10.65 7.04
N ILE A 34 4.63 -10.20 8.13
CA ILE A 34 4.54 -10.86 9.44
C ILE A 34 3.09 -10.84 9.92
N TRP A 35 2.40 -9.70 9.81
CA TRP A 35 0.97 -9.60 10.16
C TRP A 35 0.13 -10.63 9.41
N MET A 36 0.25 -10.67 8.08
CA MET A 36 -0.51 -11.61 7.25
C MET A 36 -0.26 -13.07 7.64
N LYS A 37 0.97 -13.41 8.05
CA LYS A 37 1.34 -14.78 8.47
C LYS A 37 0.85 -15.15 9.87
N HIS A 38 0.83 -14.20 10.80
CA HIS A 38 0.55 -14.47 12.21
C HIS A 38 -0.88 -14.14 12.64
N LEU A 39 -1.57 -13.22 11.95
CA LEU A 39 -2.82 -12.59 12.41
C LEU A 39 -4.03 -12.82 11.50
N ALA A 40 -3.92 -13.72 10.51
CA ALA A 40 -5.06 -14.18 9.70
C ALA A 40 -6.19 -14.85 10.52
N VAL A 41 -5.99 -15.02 11.84
CA VAL A 41 -6.90 -15.70 12.76
C VAL A 41 -7.98 -14.76 13.34
N ASP A 42 -7.77 -13.43 13.35
CA ASP A 42 -8.53 -12.54 14.24
C ASP A 42 -9.50 -11.54 13.57
N GLY A 43 -9.80 -11.70 12.28
CA GLY A 43 -10.82 -10.88 11.60
C GLY A 43 -10.51 -9.38 11.49
N GLN A 44 -9.28 -8.96 11.81
CA GLN A 44 -8.84 -7.56 11.77
C GLN A 44 -8.46 -7.08 10.35
N THR A 45 -8.56 -7.95 9.34
CA THR A 45 -8.21 -7.66 7.94
C THR A 45 -8.90 -6.42 7.39
N ASN A 46 -10.18 -6.21 7.72
CA ASN A 46 -10.90 -5.05 7.20
C ASN A 46 -10.41 -3.73 7.82
N MET A 47 -9.98 -3.75 9.08
CA MET A 47 -9.40 -2.57 9.74
C MET A 47 -8.02 -2.26 9.14
N PHE A 48 -7.18 -3.29 9.00
CA PHE A 48 -5.88 -3.19 8.33
C PHE A 48 -6.02 -2.60 6.91
N ILE A 49 -6.88 -3.16 6.06
CA ILE A 49 -7.11 -2.65 4.69
C ILE A 49 -7.47 -1.16 4.71
N LYS A 50 -8.40 -0.75 5.58
CA LYS A 50 -8.84 0.65 5.67
C LYS A 50 -7.69 1.57 6.08
N ASP A 51 -6.85 1.15 7.02
CA ASP A 51 -5.77 1.98 7.52
C ASP A 51 -4.61 2.09 6.51
N GLU A 52 -4.31 1.01 5.77
CA GLU A 52 -3.36 1.05 4.66
C GLU A 52 -3.85 1.95 3.51
N LEU A 53 -5.13 1.91 3.16
CA LEU A 53 -5.70 2.81 2.14
C LEU A 53 -5.67 4.28 2.58
N LYS A 54 -5.96 4.57 3.85
CA LYS A 54 -5.82 5.93 4.39
C LYS A 54 -4.37 6.41 4.36
N LEU A 55 -3.41 5.54 4.72
CA LEU A 55 -1.99 5.86 4.66
C LEU A 55 -1.57 6.17 3.22
N PHE A 56 -2.00 5.34 2.26
CA PHE A 56 -1.78 5.59 0.85
C PHE A 56 -2.34 6.94 0.39
N GLN A 57 -3.60 7.22 0.70
CA GLN A 57 -4.25 8.48 0.36
C GLN A 57 -3.47 9.69 0.90
N SER A 58 -2.96 9.61 2.13
CA SER A 58 -2.14 10.68 2.71
C SER A 58 -0.84 10.93 1.93
N CYS A 59 -0.30 9.91 1.27
CA CYS A 59 0.92 9.99 0.45
C CYS A 59 0.65 10.45 -0.99
N THR A 60 -0.59 10.40 -1.47
CA THR A 60 -0.97 10.91 -2.81
C THR A 60 -1.12 12.42 -2.87
N ILE A 61 -1.19 13.09 -1.72
CA ILE A 61 -1.25 14.55 -1.65
C ILE A 61 0.17 15.07 -1.80
N ILE A 62 0.53 15.44 -3.03
CA ILE A 62 1.85 15.98 -3.37
C ILE A 62 1.75 17.51 -3.31
N PRO A 63 2.35 18.17 -2.30
CA PRO A 63 2.46 19.62 -2.29
C PRO A 63 3.38 20.08 -3.43
N ASP A 64 3.06 21.23 -4.01
CA ASP A 64 3.93 21.91 -4.97
C ASP A 64 5.19 22.38 -4.23
N ASN A 65 6.25 21.58 -4.30
CA ASN A 65 7.55 21.93 -3.75
C ASN A 65 8.68 21.48 -4.68
N GLU A 66 9.85 22.05 -4.44
CA GLU A 66 11.04 21.84 -5.27
C GLU A 66 11.71 20.47 -5.04
N TYR A 67 11.22 19.66 -4.09
CA TYR A 67 11.85 18.43 -3.65
C TYR A 67 11.07 17.19 -4.12
N GLY A 68 11.75 16.31 -4.86
CA GLY A 68 11.17 15.05 -5.33
C GLY A 68 10.80 14.03 -4.24
N GLU A 69 10.94 14.37 -2.96
CA GLU A 69 10.65 13.47 -1.83
C GLU A 69 9.18 13.04 -1.79
N TYR A 70 8.25 13.93 -2.13
CA TYR A 70 6.81 13.62 -2.15
C TYR A 70 6.42 12.76 -3.34
N GLN A 71 7.05 12.97 -4.51
CA GLN A 71 6.88 12.08 -5.66
C GLN A 71 7.45 10.69 -5.37
N ALA A 72 8.63 10.63 -4.72
CA ALA A 72 9.23 9.38 -4.28
C ALA A 72 8.33 8.66 -3.27
N GLN A 73 7.80 9.38 -2.29
CA GLN A 73 6.85 8.87 -1.31
C GLN A 73 5.58 8.29 -1.96
N ALA A 74 4.97 9.03 -2.88
CA ALA A 74 3.80 8.58 -3.62
C ALA A 74 4.10 7.33 -4.47
N THR A 75 5.30 7.26 -5.04
CA THR A 75 5.76 6.08 -5.79
C THR A 75 5.95 4.87 -4.87
N PHE A 76 6.62 5.04 -3.73
CA PHE A 76 6.82 3.94 -2.78
C PHE A 76 5.50 3.43 -2.22
N SER A 77 4.61 4.33 -1.84
CA SER A 77 3.27 3.98 -1.35
C SER A 77 2.45 3.23 -2.42
N ALA A 78 2.50 3.67 -3.68
CA ALA A 78 1.85 3.01 -4.81
C ALA A 78 2.39 1.58 -5.03
N THR A 79 3.71 1.40 -5.00
CA THR A 79 4.33 0.07 -5.15
C THR A 79 3.97 -0.85 -4.00
N TYR A 80 3.91 -0.33 -2.77
CA TYR A 80 3.57 -1.09 -1.58
C TYR A 80 2.09 -1.53 -1.59
N ILE A 81 1.16 -0.64 -1.91
CA ILE A 81 -0.28 -0.96 -2.01
C ILE A 81 -0.54 -1.98 -3.11
N THR A 82 0.14 -1.85 -4.25
CA THR A 82 0.04 -2.83 -5.34
C THR A 82 0.59 -4.19 -4.89
N TRP A 83 1.68 -4.22 -4.12
CA TRP A 83 2.20 -5.46 -3.55
C TRP A 83 1.22 -6.08 -2.55
N LEU A 84 0.61 -5.29 -1.66
CA LEU A 84 -0.41 -5.78 -0.71
C LEU A 84 -1.60 -6.41 -1.45
N ALA A 85 -2.10 -5.72 -2.48
CA ALA A 85 -3.20 -6.22 -3.30
C ALA A 85 -2.87 -7.58 -3.95
N LYS A 86 -1.61 -7.82 -4.31
CA LYS A 86 -1.16 -9.13 -4.83
C LYS A 86 -1.05 -10.20 -3.75
N GLN A 87 -0.71 -9.84 -2.52
CA GLN A 87 -0.66 -10.82 -1.42
C GLN A 87 -2.07 -11.22 -0.96
N MET A 88 -3.04 -10.33 -1.12
CA MET A 88 -4.42 -10.51 -0.66
C MET A 88 -5.43 -10.12 -1.76
N PRO A 89 -5.52 -10.88 -2.86
CA PRO A 89 -6.35 -10.52 -4.01
C PRO A 89 -7.84 -10.42 -3.66
N GLU A 90 -8.37 -11.42 -2.95
CA GLU A 90 -9.81 -11.52 -2.62
C GLU A 90 -10.31 -10.52 -1.58
N SER A 91 -9.41 -9.98 -0.75
CA SER A 91 -9.78 -9.06 0.33
C SER A 91 -9.28 -7.65 0.07
N PHE A 92 -7.98 -7.47 -0.15
CA PHE A 92 -7.38 -6.17 -0.42
C PHE A 92 -7.55 -5.78 -1.90
N GLY A 93 -7.28 -6.70 -2.83
CA GLY A 93 -7.32 -6.41 -4.26
C GLY A 93 -8.69 -5.94 -4.74
N VAL A 94 -9.76 -6.62 -4.34
CA VAL A 94 -11.15 -6.20 -4.63
C VAL A 94 -11.46 -4.83 -4.03
N VAL A 95 -11.20 -4.63 -2.73
CA VAL A 95 -11.48 -3.36 -2.05
C VAL A 95 -10.69 -2.20 -2.66
N LEU A 96 -9.43 -2.42 -3.05
CA LEU A 96 -8.61 -1.41 -3.72
C LEU A 96 -9.19 -1.03 -5.07
N LYS A 97 -9.67 -1.98 -5.88
CA LYS A 97 -10.29 -1.71 -7.19
C LYS A 97 -11.58 -0.92 -7.07
N GLU A 98 -12.36 -1.17 -6.03
CA GLU A 98 -13.59 -0.42 -5.72
C GLU A 98 -13.32 0.94 -5.05
N SER A 99 -12.09 1.16 -4.59
CA SER A 99 -11.72 2.37 -3.88
C SER A 99 -11.52 3.57 -4.81
N SER A 100 -11.81 4.78 -4.31
CA SER A 100 -11.55 6.01 -5.06
C SER A 100 -10.06 6.28 -5.29
N GLN A 101 -9.17 5.62 -4.53
CA GLN A 101 -7.72 5.75 -4.65
C GLN A 101 -7.14 4.98 -5.84
N PHE A 102 -7.95 4.16 -6.50
CA PHE A 102 -7.50 3.29 -7.59
C PHE A 102 -7.01 4.04 -8.83
N GLU A 103 -7.72 5.10 -9.23
CA GLU A 103 -7.28 5.93 -10.37
C GLU A 103 -6.00 6.71 -10.04
N ALA A 104 -5.87 7.18 -8.80
CA ALA A 104 -4.63 7.80 -8.33
C ALA A 104 -3.46 6.81 -8.36
N LEU A 105 -3.69 5.56 -7.98
CA LEU A 105 -2.70 4.50 -8.06
C LEU A 105 -2.22 4.26 -9.49
N LYS A 106 -3.15 4.13 -10.45
CA LYS A 106 -2.78 3.94 -11.87
C LYS A 106 -1.92 5.09 -12.38
N LEU A 107 -2.31 6.33 -12.11
CA LEU A 107 -1.58 7.51 -12.53
C LEU A 107 -0.16 7.55 -11.95
N LEU A 108 0.00 7.20 -10.67
CA LEU A 108 1.31 7.15 -10.02
C LEU A 108 2.21 6.04 -10.60
N LEU A 109 1.65 4.87 -10.90
CA LEU A 109 2.40 3.76 -11.51
C LEU A 109 2.80 4.07 -12.95
N ASP A 110 1.94 4.76 -13.70
CA ASP A 110 2.22 5.25 -15.04
C ASP A 110 3.39 6.25 -15.04
N GLN A 111 3.35 7.23 -14.14
CA GLN A 111 4.40 8.23 -13.97
C GLN A 111 5.72 7.61 -13.53
N ALA A 112 5.67 6.54 -12.74
CA ALA A 112 6.85 5.84 -12.27
C ALA A 112 7.39 4.78 -13.26
N GLU A 113 6.85 4.72 -14.49
CA GLU A 113 7.18 3.70 -15.51
C GLU A 113 6.99 2.26 -15.01
N LYS A 114 6.09 2.06 -14.04
CA LYS A 114 5.81 0.79 -13.36
C LYS A 114 4.47 0.18 -13.74
N ARG A 115 3.99 0.47 -14.96
CA ARG A 115 2.71 -0.03 -15.53
C ARG A 115 2.54 -1.54 -15.41
N PHE A 116 3.62 -2.30 -15.58
CA PHE A 116 3.63 -3.76 -15.47
C PHE A 116 3.14 -4.27 -14.10
N LEU A 117 3.27 -3.48 -13.03
CA LEU A 117 2.79 -3.86 -11.71
C LEU A 117 1.25 -3.94 -11.67
N TRP A 118 0.58 -3.05 -12.39
CA TRP A 118 -0.87 -3.02 -12.56
C TRP A 118 -1.36 -4.14 -13.49
N ASP A 119 -0.69 -4.36 -14.62
CA ASP A 119 -1.08 -5.45 -15.56
C ASP A 119 -1.05 -6.81 -14.87
N SER A 120 -0.04 -7.03 -14.02
CA SER A 120 0.06 -8.23 -13.20
C SER A 120 -1.03 -8.33 -12.11
N LEU A 121 -1.59 -7.22 -11.62
CA LEU A 121 -2.70 -7.24 -10.66
C LEU A 121 -4.02 -7.68 -11.34
N ASN A 122 -4.21 -7.35 -12.61
CA ASN A 122 -5.37 -7.80 -13.39
C ASN A 122 -5.27 -9.26 -13.81
N ALA A 123 -4.09 -9.70 -14.21
CA ALA A 123 -3.85 -11.08 -14.61
C ALA A 123 -4.15 -12.07 -13.46
N SER A 124 -3.74 -11.73 -12.23
CA SER A 124 -4.01 -12.56 -11.04
C SER A 124 -5.50 -12.66 -10.67
N THR A 125 -6.36 -11.78 -11.17
CA THR A 125 -7.82 -11.86 -10.95
C THR A 125 -8.51 -12.75 -11.99
N GLN A 126 -7.99 -12.82 -13.22
CA GLN A 126 -8.55 -13.65 -14.29
C GLN A 126 -8.22 -15.15 -14.13
N GLU A 127 -7.14 -15.50 -13.43
CA GLU A 127 -6.79 -16.91 -13.15
C GLU A 127 -7.65 -17.54 -12.05
N LEU A 128 -8.40 -16.75 -11.27
CA LEU A 128 -9.30 -17.25 -10.21
C LEU A 128 -10.75 -17.41 -10.68
N GLU A 129 -11.08 -16.94 -11.89
CA GLU A 129 -12.42 -17.03 -12.51
C GLU A 129 -12.55 -18.17 -13.55
N ASN A 130 -11.51 -19.01 -13.75
CA ASN A 130 -11.51 -20.19 -14.62
C ASN A 130 -11.24 -21.48 -13.83
#